data_AF-A0A8I1FWX7-F1
#
_entry.id   AF-A0A8I1FWX7-F1
#
_cell.length_a   1.000
_cell.length_b   1.000
_cell.length_c   1.000
_cell.angle_alpha   90.00
_cell.angle_beta   90.00
_cell.angle_gamma   90.00
#
_symmetry.space_group_name_H-M   'P 1'
#
loop_
_entity.id
_entity.type
_entity.pdbx_description
1 polymer ?
#
loop_
_entity_poly.entity_id
_entity_poly.type
_entity_poly.pdbx_seq_one_letter_code
_entity_poly.pdbx_strand_id
1 'polypeptide(L)'
;MKKTATQWGDESLAEAFHELMNVVINMRNAGVSLNQVQHAPEFTYLMTPKQFDRIKRICREKHWPVPNRRGILIDLQAVAHPLDARESKDNCTPVEALEILANAYCAYSQVGLNKPKNAQGILFNTGRKVRVGNGSYYALAVVKVCNAGGITYLAPVTAYHATEAKIRNIS
;
A
#
# COMPACT_ATOMS: atom_id res chain seq x y z
N MET A 1 -14.53 -22.49 -11.84
CA MET A 1 -13.38 -21.93 -12.59
C MET A 1 -12.11 -22.12 -11.77
N LYS A 2 -10.99 -22.52 -12.36
CA LYS A 2 -9.69 -22.57 -11.67
C LYS A 2 -9.13 -21.15 -11.52
N LYS A 3 -8.68 -20.78 -10.32
CA LYS A 3 -8.01 -19.51 -10.06
C LYS A 3 -6.65 -19.47 -10.76
N THR A 4 -6.31 -18.30 -11.30
CA THR A 4 -4.98 -18.00 -11.88
C THR A 4 -3.94 -17.79 -10.78
N ALA A 5 -2.65 -17.92 -11.09
CA ALA A 5 -1.57 -17.65 -10.13
C ALA A 5 -1.64 -16.22 -9.55
N THR A 6 -2.05 -15.25 -10.37
CA THR A 6 -2.27 -13.87 -9.93
C THR A 6 -3.37 -13.76 -8.87
N GLN A 7 -4.49 -14.48 -9.05
CA GLN A 7 -5.58 -14.47 -8.08
C GLN A 7 -5.17 -15.12 -6.76
N TRP A 8 -4.42 -16.23 -6.82
CA TRP A 8 -3.84 -16.83 -5.62
C TRP A 8 -2.89 -15.85 -4.90
N GLY A 9 -2.03 -15.17 -5.65
CA GLY A 9 -1.11 -14.18 -5.08
C GLY A 9 -1.82 -13.00 -4.41
N ASP A 10 -2.87 -12.45 -5.04
CA ASP A 10 -3.68 -11.37 -4.46
C ASP A 10 -4.43 -11.84 -3.20
N GLU A 11 -4.90 -13.09 -3.15
CA GLU A 11 -5.55 -13.66 -1.98
C GLU A 11 -4.58 -13.86 -0.81
N SER A 12 -3.40 -14.45 -1.06
CA SER A 12 -2.36 -14.59 -0.04
C SER A 12 -1.87 -13.24 0.47
N LEU A 13 -1.85 -12.22 -0.39
CA LEU A 13 -1.47 -10.86 0.01
C LEU A 13 -2.55 -10.23 0.91
N ALA A 14 -3.83 -10.41 0.59
CA ALA A 14 -4.93 -9.96 1.44
C ALA A 14 -4.91 -10.65 2.81
N GLU A 15 -4.64 -11.96 2.85
CA GLU A 15 -4.45 -12.73 4.08
C GLU A 15 -3.26 -12.20 4.90
N ALA A 16 -2.12 -11.92 4.25
CA ALA A 16 -0.95 -11.35 4.94
C ALA A 16 -1.25 -9.98 5.56
N PHE A 17 -2.00 -9.11 4.86
CA PHE A 17 -2.46 -7.83 5.42
C PHE A 17 -3.41 -8.04 6.61
N HIS A 18 -4.32 -9.01 6.51
CA HIS A 18 -5.27 -9.34 7.58
C HIS A 18 -4.53 -9.79 8.85
N GLU A 19 -3.61 -10.74 8.73
CA GLU A 19 -2.82 -11.24 9.85
C GLU A 19 -1.98 -10.12 10.49
N LEU A 20 -1.34 -9.29 9.66
CA LEU A 20 -0.52 -8.19 10.17
C LEU A 20 -1.37 -7.10 10.85
N MET A 21 -2.57 -6.83 10.33
CA MET A 21 -3.52 -5.90 10.95
C MET A 21 -4.06 -6.44 12.27
N ASN A 22 -4.34 -7.74 12.37
CA ASN A 22 -4.76 -8.38 13.62
C ASN A 22 -3.69 -8.22 14.71
N VAL A 23 -2.41 -8.38 14.36
CA VAL A 23 -1.31 -8.12 15.30
C VAL A 23 -1.32 -6.67 15.75
N VAL A 24 -1.45 -5.70 14.84
CA VAL A 24 -1.53 -4.27 15.19
C VAL A 24 -2.69 -3.97 16.14
N ILE A 25 -3.89 -4.48 15.85
CA ILE A 25 -5.08 -4.29 16.68
C ILE A 25 -4.89 -4.92 18.06
N ASN A 26 -4.36 -6.14 18.13
CA ASN A 26 -4.11 -6.84 19.39
C ASN A 26 -3.10 -6.09 20.26
N MET A 27 -2.01 -5.59 19.67
CA MET A 27 -1.01 -4.79 20.39
C MET A 27 -1.62 -3.48 20.90
N ARG A 28 -2.42 -2.81 20.08
CA ARG A 28 -3.14 -1.59 20.49
C ARG A 28 -4.08 -1.85 21.67
N ASN A 29 -4.90 -2.89 21.58
CA ASN A 29 -5.85 -3.26 22.65
C ASN A 29 -5.13 -3.64 23.95
N ALA A 30 -3.93 -4.21 23.85
CA ALA A 30 -3.08 -4.51 25.00
C ALA A 30 -2.28 -3.29 25.52
N GLY A 31 -2.36 -2.12 24.85
CA GLY A 31 -1.59 -0.93 25.20
C GLY A 31 -0.08 -1.06 24.95
N VAL A 32 0.35 -2.01 24.11
CA VAL A 32 1.76 -2.29 23.81
C VAL A 32 2.21 -1.44 22.62
N SER A 33 3.37 -0.79 22.75
CA SER A 33 3.97 -0.06 21.63
C SER A 33 4.48 -1.03 20.57
N LEU A 34 4.22 -0.74 19.29
CA LEU A 34 4.72 -1.58 18.18
C LEU A 34 6.25 -1.70 18.16
N ASN A 35 6.97 -0.72 18.71
CA ASN A 35 8.43 -0.75 18.82
C ASN A 35 8.94 -1.79 19.85
N GLN A 36 8.06 -2.30 20.71
CA GLN A 36 8.38 -3.32 21.71
C GLN A 36 8.14 -4.75 21.20
N VAL A 37 7.53 -4.90 20.01
CA VAL A 37 7.25 -6.20 19.42
C VAL A 37 8.56 -6.81 18.89
N GLN A 38 9.09 -7.78 19.63
CA GLN A 38 10.23 -8.57 19.17
C GLN A 38 9.78 -9.54 18.07
N HIS A 39 10.61 -9.71 17.04
CA HIS A 39 10.28 -10.53 15.87
C HIS A 39 8.95 -10.15 15.21
N ALA A 40 8.73 -8.84 15.04
CA ALA A 40 7.54 -8.33 14.37
C ALA A 40 7.37 -9.03 13.01
N PRO A 41 6.18 -9.60 12.74
CA PRO A 41 5.92 -10.19 11.44
C PRO A 41 6.01 -9.10 10.36
N GLU A 42 6.50 -9.49 9.20
CA GLU A 42 6.60 -8.63 8.03
C GLU A 42 6.43 -9.49 6.78
N PHE A 43 5.99 -8.86 5.70
CA PHE A 43 5.97 -9.50 4.38
C PHE A 43 6.37 -8.51 3.31
N THR A 44 6.69 -9.02 2.13
CA THR A 44 7.04 -8.18 0.98
C THR A 44 5.96 -8.25 -0.08
N TYR A 45 5.37 -7.11 -0.42
CA TYR A 45 4.60 -6.99 -1.65
C TYR A 45 5.55 -6.94 -2.84
N LEU A 46 5.52 -7.97 -3.68
CA LEU A 46 6.29 -8.01 -4.92
C LEU A 46 5.47 -7.41 -6.06
N MET A 47 5.81 -6.18 -6.48
CA MET A 47 5.19 -5.52 -7.63
C MET A 47 5.21 -6.43 -8.86
N THR A 48 4.34 -6.28 -9.86
CA THR A 48 4.48 -6.95 -11.17
C THR A 48 5.62 -6.33 -12.00
N PRO A 49 6.14 -6.98 -13.06
CA PRO A 49 7.15 -6.37 -13.93
C PRO A 49 6.65 -5.06 -14.53
N LYS A 50 5.38 -5.02 -14.97
CA LYS A 50 4.72 -3.83 -15.52
C LYS A 50 4.70 -2.66 -14.52
N GLN A 51 4.34 -2.93 -13.27
CA GLN A 51 4.34 -1.92 -12.21
C GLN A 51 5.77 -1.42 -11.93
N PHE A 52 6.73 -2.34 -11.86
CA PHE A 52 8.13 -2.00 -11.59
C PHE A 52 8.77 -1.18 -12.72
N ASP A 53 8.50 -1.53 -13.98
CA ASP A 53 8.96 -0.77 -15.13
C ASP A 53 8.34 0.63 -15.16
N ARG A 54 7.06 0.74 -14.77
CA ARG A 54 6.38 2.03 -14.70
C ARG A 54 7.00 2.95 -13.65
N ILE A 55 7.27 2.47 -12.43
CA ILE A 55 7.90 3.31 -11.41
C ILE A 55 9.34 3.69 -11.80
N LYS A 56 10.12 2.79 -12.42
CA LYS A 56 11.45 3.12 -12.93
C LYS A 56 11.40 4.20 -13.99
N ARG A 57 10.42 4.15 -14.89
CA ARG A 57 10.20 5.20 -15.89
C ARG A 57 9.89 6.55 -15.23
N ILE A 58 8.96 6.58 -14.28
CA ILE A 58 8.63 7.81 -13.53
C ILE A 58 9.89 8.36 -12.84
N CYS A 59 10.69 7.51 -12.20
CA CYS A 59 11.92 7.95 -11.54
C CYS A 59 12.91 8.59 -12.53
N ARG A 60 13.09 8.01 -13.72
CA ARG A 60 13.94 8.60 -14.77
C ARG A 60 13.41 9.94 -15.27
N GLU A 61 12.11 10.02 -15.59
CA GLU A 61 11.46 11.25 -16.06
C GLU A 61 11.55 12.39 -15.03
N LYS A 62 11.55 12.05 -13.74
CA LYS A 62 11.63 13.01 -12.63
C LYS A 62 13.04 13.20 -12.07
N HIS A 63 14.06 12.58 -12.67
CA HIS A 63 15.43 12.61 -12.19
C HIS A 63 15.58 12.15 -10.73
N TRP A 64 14.77 11.19 -10.31
CA TRP A 64 14.87 10.52 -9.01
C TRP A 64 15.79 9.29 -9.07
N PRO A 65 16.35 8.85 -7.94
CA PRO A 65 17.02 7.56 -7.86
C PRO A 65 16.12 6.44 -8.39
N VAL A 66 16.66 5.59 -9.26
CA VAL A 66 15.88 4.51 -9.88
C VAL A 66 15.90 3.28 -8.97
N PRO A 67 14.73 2.79 -8.52
CA PRO A 67 14.68 1.59 -7.68
C PRO A 67 15.33 0.37 -8.35
N ASN A 68 16.15 -0.33 -7.58
CA ASN A 68 16.77 -1.60 -7.96
C ASN A 68 16.17 -2.80 -7.19
N ARG A 69 15.23 -2.54 -6.27
CA ARG A 69 14.41 -3.57 -5.60
C ARG A 69 12.95 -3.45 -6.03
N ARG A 70 12.34 -4.60 -6.34
CA ARG A 70 10.94 -4.72 -6.80
C ARG A 70 9.95 -4.94 -5.65
N GLY A 71 10.46 -5.31 -4.47
CA GLY A 71 9.67 -5.53 -3.27
C GLY A 71 9.43 -4.24 -2.49
N ILE A 72 8.23 -4.15 -1.89
CA ILE A 72 7.88 -3.17 -0.87
C ILE A 72 7.71 -3.94 0.43
N LEU A 73 8.55 -3.65 1.42
CA LEU A 73 8.43 -4.24 2.75
C LEU A 73 7.20 -3.66 3.45
N ILE A 74 6.36 -4.54 3.98
CA ILE A 74 5.19 -4.21 4.78
C ILE A 74 5.43 -4.77 6.18
N ASP A 75 5.67 -3.85 7.11
CA ASP A 75 5.84 -4.11 8.54
C ASP A 75 4.59 -3.65 9.32
N LEU A 76 4.62 -3.79 10.64
CA LEU A 76 3.52 -3.35 11.51
C LEU A 76 3.21 -1.86 11.35
N GLN A 77 4.21 -1.00 11.13
CA GLN A 77 4.02 0.44 10.97
C GLN A 77 3.32 0.78 9.65
N ALA A 78 3.66 0.07 8.57
CA ALA A 78 3.03 0.21 7.26
C ALA A 78 1.53 -0.11 7.28
N VAL A 79 1.06 -0.89 8.26
CA VAL A 79 -0.37 -1.19 8.48
C VAL A 79 -1.00 -0.28 9.53
N ALA A 80 -0.31 -0.05 10.66
CA ALA A 80 -0.80 0.77 11.75
C ALA A 80 -1.05 2.22 11.32
N HIS A 81 -0.12 2.81 10.56
CA HIS A 81 -0.26 4.19 10.13
C HIS A 81 -1.50 4.43 9.25
N PRO A 82 -1.77 3.63 8.20
CA PRO A 82 -3.03 3.69 7.49
C PRO A 82 -4.24 3.45 8.39
N LEU A 83 -4.23 2.43 9.26
CA LEU A 83 -5.35 2.14 10.15
C LEU A 83 -5.72 3.37 11.01
N ASP A 84 -4.74 3.92 11.73
CA ASP A 84 -4.91 5.13 12.56
C ASP A 84 -5.41 6.33 11.76
N ALA A 85 -4.79 6.58 10.60
CA ALA A 85 -5.13 7.73 9.77
C ALA A 85 -6.55 7.62 9.19
N ARG A 86 -7.02 6.42 8.86
CA ARG A 86 -8.34 6.17 8.26
C ARG A 86 -9.45 6.20 9.31
N GLU A 87 -9.21 5.62 10.48
CA GLU A 87 -10.13 5.70 11.62
C GLU A 87 -10.31 7.16 12.06
N SER A 88 -9.22 7.90 12.26
CA SER A 88 -9.28 9.27 12.78
C SER A 88 -9.80 10.31 11.79
N LYS A 89 -9.48 10.20 10.49
CA LYS A 89 -9.81 11.23 9.49
C LYS A 89 -11.09 10.94 8.73
N ASP A 90 -11.33 9.67 8.44
CA ASP A 90 -12.36 9.25 7.51
C ASP A 90 -13.42 8.36 8.19
N ASN A 91 -13.28 8.11 9.50
CA ASN A 91 -14.15 7.24 10.30
C ASN A 91 -14.30 5.83 9.69
N CYS A 92 -13.24 5.32 9.05
CA CYS A 92 -13.21 3.95 8.56
C CYS A 92 -13.15 2.96 9.72
N THR A 93 -13.81 1.82 9.55
CA THR A 93 -13.60 0.63 10.38
C THR A 93 -12.29 -0.08 9.99
N PRO A 94 -11.73 -0.95 10.86
CA PRO A 94 -10.57 -1.77 10.50
C PRO A 94 -10.78 -2.62 9.25
N VAL A 95 -11.98 -3.16 9.05
CA VAL A 95 -12.33 -3.96 7.86
C VAL A 95 -12.21 -3.12 6.59
N GLU A 96 -12.70 -1.88 6.60
CA GLU A 96 -12.58 -0.97 5.45
C GLU A 96 -11.13 -0.54 5.21
N ALA A 97 -10.35 -0.31 6.28
CA ALA A 97 -8.92 -0.02 6.16
C ALA A 97 -8.15 -1.21 5.54
N LEU A 98 -8.51 -2.44 5.92
CA LEU A 98 -7.95 -3.66 5.36
C LEU A 98 -8.30 -3.80 3.87
N GLU A 99 -9.56 -3.57 3.49
CA GLU A 99 -9.98 -3.58 2.09
C GLU A 99 -9.19 -2.57 1.25
N ILE A 100 -8.95 -1.37 1.79
CA ILE A 100 -8.12 -0.35 1.14
C ILE A 100 -6.70 -0.87 0.92
N LEU A 101 -6.05 -1.43 1.95
CA LEU A 101 -4.68 -1.93 1.84
C LEU A 101 -4.57 -3.05 0.79
N ALA A 102 -5.44 -4.06 0.89
CA ALA A 102 -5.44 -5.21 0.00
C ALA A 102 -5.78 -4.83 -1.46
N ASN A 103 -6.68 -3.87 -1.69
CA ASN A 103 -7.01 -3.44 -3.05
C ASN A 103 -5.99 -2.48 -3.64
N ALA A 104 -5.29 -1.69 -2.82
CA ALA A 104 -4.24 -0.79 -3.29
C ALA A 104 -2.97 -1.55 -3.68
N TYR A 105 -2.56 -2.52 -2.88
CA TYR A 105 -1.44 -3.43 -3.16
C TYR A 105 -1.99 -4.72 -3.79
N CYS A 106 -2.09 -4.76 -5.11
CA CYS A 106 -2.48 -5.98 -5.82
C CYS A 106 -1.83 -6.01 -7.21
N ALA A 107 -1.88 -7.14 -7.89
CA ALA A 107 -1.27 -7.29 -9.21
C ALA A 107 -1.93 -6.40 -10.29
N TYR A 108 -3.20 -6.03 -10.09
CA TYR A 108 -3.97 -5.21 -11.02
C TYR A 108 -3.79 -3.70 -10.81
N SER A 109 -3.12 -3.28 -9.75
CA SER A 109 -2.89 -1.88 -9.45
C SER A 109 -2.01 -1.21 -10.51
N GLN A 110 -2.36 0.03 -10.85
CA GLN A 110 -1.57 0.90 -11.70
C GLN A 110 -0.57 1.70 -10.87
N VAL A 111 0.48 2.20 -11.51
CA VAL A 111 1.47 3.06 -10.86
C VAL A 111 1.45 4.45 -11.48
N GLY A 112 1.28 5.46 -10.64
CA GLY A 112 1.23 6.88 -11.01
C GLY A 112 2.21 7.72 -10.20
N LEU A 113 2.35 8.97 -10.62
CA LEU A 113 3.08 9.99 -9.86
C LEU A 113 2.21 10.48 -8.70
N ASN A 114 2.80 10.93 -7.59
CA ASN A 114 2.07 11.74 -6.62
C ASN A 114 2.40 13.23 -6.84
N LYS A 115 1.70 13.88 -7.78
CA LYS A 115 2.02 15.22 -8.32
C LYS A 115 2.32 16.33 -7.29
N PRO A 116 1.71 16.41 -6.09
CA PRO A 116 2.09 17.43 -5.11
C PRO A 116 3.30 17.08 -4.24
N LYS A 117 3.85 15.85 -4.32
CA LYS A 117 4.89 15.36 -3.39
C LYS A 117 6.13 14.85 -4.13
N ASN A 118 7.29 15.37 -3.75
CA ASN A 118 8.56 14.93 -4.32
C ASN A 118 8.90 13.49 -3.91
N ALA A 119 9.51 12.74 -4.82
CA ALA A 119 9.94 11.35 -4.66
C ALA A 119 8.84 10.38 -4.21
N GLN A 120 7.58 10.66 -4.51
CA GLN A 120 6.45 9.79 -4.19
C GLN A 120 5.71 9.32 -5.44
N GLY A 121 5.43 8.02 -5.46
CA GLY A 121 4.52 7.38 -6.40
C GLY A 121 3.24 6.94 -5.68
N ILE A 122 2.25 6.57 -6.49
CA ILE A 122 1.01 5.96 -6.01
C ILE A 122 0.79 4.61 -6.70
N LEU A 123 0.32 3.63 -5.95
CA LEU A 123 -0.31 2.42 -6.47
C LEU A 123 -1.81 2.59 -6.31
N PHE A 124 -2.60 2.35 -7.36
CA PHE A 124 -4.05 2.50 -7.28
C PHE A 124 -4.76 1.53 -8.19
N ASN A 125 -5.92 1.04 -7.74
CA ASN A 125 -6.72 0.08 -8.49
C ASN A 125 -7.99 0.76 -8.99
N THR A 126 -8.07 1.01 -10.30
CA THR A 126 -9.28 1.55 -10.95
C THR A 126 -10.25 0.46 -11.43
N GLY A 127 -9.85 -0.81 -11.38
CA GLY A 127 -10.65 -1.94 -11.82
C GLY A 127 -11.57 -2.50 -10.73
N ARG A 128 -11.27 -2.24 -9.46
CA ARG A 128 -12.09 -2.64 -8.31
C ARG A 128 -12.27 -1.47 -7.36
N LYS A 129 -13.52 -1.24 -6.96
CA LYS A 129 -13.85 -0.23 -5.94
C LYS A 129 -13.95 -0.90 -4.57
N VAL A 130 -13.58 -0.16 -3.55
CA VAL A 130 -13.80 -0.49 -2.13
C VAL A 130 -15.01 0.27 -1.62
N ARG A 131 -15.71 -0.29 -0.64
CA ARG A 131 -16.86 0.36 0.00
C ARG A 131 -16.41 0.91 1.33
N VAL A 132 -16.67 2.20 1.56
CA VAL A 132 -16.35 2.88 2.82
C VAL A 132 -17.59 3.66 3.24
N GLY A 133 -18.18 3.26 4.36
CA GLY A 133 -19.53 3.59 4.75
C GLY A 133 -20.51 3.30 3.61
N ASN A 134 -21.21 4.34 3.17
CA ASN A 134 -22.15 4.26 2.05
C ASN A 134 -21.54 4.61 0.68
N GLY A 135 -20.26 5.00 0.65
CA GLY A 135 -19.58 5.44 -0.57
C GLY A 135 -18.80 4.33 -1.26
N SER A 136 -18.53 4.53 -2.56
CA SER A 136 -17.74 3.62 -3.38
C SER A 136 -16.55 4.36 -3.98
N TYR A 137 -15.35 3.88 -3.68
CA TYR A 137 -14.10 4.58 -3.92
C TYR A 137 -13.05 3.66 -4.53
N TYR A 138 -11.96 4.23 -5.02
CA TYR A 138 -10.78 3.47 -5.43
C TYR A 138 -9.77 3.40 -4.30
N ALA A 139 -9.12 2.25 -4.12
CA ALA A 139 -8.05 2.10 -3.16
C ALA A 139 -6.73 2.62 -3.74
N LEU A 140 -5.95 3.32 -2.92
CA LEU A 140 -4.68 3.90 -3.28
C LEU A 140 -3.66 3.75 -2.14
N ALA A 141 -2.43 3.39 -2.48
CA ALA A 141 -1.28 3.39 -1.60
C ALA A 141 -0.24 4.39 -2.10
N VAL A 142 0.33 5.16 -1.19
CA VAL A 142 1.43 6.09 -1.46
C VAL A 142 2.74 5.41 -1.08
N VAL A 143 3.72 5.48 -1.98
CA VAL A 143 5.06 4.93 -1.77
C VAL A 143 6.11 6.00 -2.02
N LYS A 144 7.22 5.94 -1.29
CA LYS A 144 8.33 6.87 -1.42
C LYS A 144 9.56 6.13 -1.96
N VAL A 145 10.28 6.79 -2.87
CA VAL A 145 11.60 6.35 -3.31
C VAL A 145 12.61 6.65 -2.20
N CYS A 146 13.28 5.61 -1.72
CA CYS A 146 14.30 5.68 -0.67
C CYS A 146 15.63 5.16 -1.21
N ASN A 147 16.74 5.70 -0.70
CA ASN A 147 18.08 5.20 -0.97
C ASN A 147 18.83 5.01 0.35
N ALA A 148 19.34 3.79 0.58
CA ALA A 148 20.16 3.46 1.72
C ALA A 148 21.26 2.47 1.29
N GLY A 149 22.53 2.83 1.53
CA GLY A 149 23.66 1.93 1.29
C GLY A 149 23.76 1.37 -0.13
N GLY A 150 23.45 2.16 -1.16
CA GLY A 150 23.46 1.73 -2.56
C GLY A 150 22.22 0.93 -3.00
N ILE A 151 21.28 0.68 -2.09
CA ILE A 151 19.99 0.08 -2.38
C ILE A 151 18.98 1.20 -2.59
N THR A 152 18.32 1.23 -3.75
CA THR A 152 17.19 2.12 -4.00
C THR A 152 15.91 1.29 -4.03
N TYR A 153 14.97 1.61 -3.14
CA TYR A 153 13.76 0.83 -2.91
C TYR A 153 12.55 1.74 -2.72
N LEU A 154 11.37 1.12 -2.67
CA LEU A 154 10.11 1.80 -2.38
C LEU A 154 9.69 1.47 -0.95
N ALA A 155 9.43 2.52 -0.16
CA ALA A 155 8.89 2.38 1.19
C ALA A 155 7.40 2.77 1.21
N PRO A 156 6.54 2.03 1.94
CA PRO A 156 5.15 2.44 2.14
C PRO A 156 5.10 3.77 2.92
N VAL A 157 4.16 4.65 2.56
CA VAL A 157 3.92 5.92 3.27
C VAL A 157 2.55 5.89 3.94
N THR A 158 1.49 5.59 3.19
CA THR A 158 0.12 5.50 3.68
C THR A 158 -0.76 4.80 2.63
N ALA A 159 -1.95 4.33 3.01
CA ALA A 159 -3.00 3.93 2.09
C ALA A 159 -4.34 4.59 2.43
N TYR A 160 -5.15 4.88 1.42
CA TYR A 160 -6.47 5.51 1.55
C TYR A 160 -7.40 5.25 0.37
N HIS A 161 -8.69 5.51 0.58
CA HIS A 161 -9.69 5.49 -0.46
C HIS A 161 -9.80 6.88 -1.13
N ALA A 162 -9.95 6.92 -2.44
CA ALA A 162 -10.01 8.15 -3.22
C ALA A 162 -11.11 8.09 -4.28
N THR A 163 -11.69 9.25 -4.61
CA THR A 163 -12.56 9.39 -5.79
C THR A 163 -11.73 9.38 -7.07
N GLU A 164 -12.36 9.08 -8.20
CA GLU A 164 -11.70 9.15 -9.51
C GLU A 164 -11.14 10.55 -9.81
N ALA A 165 -11.91 11.58 -9.45
CA ALA A 165 -11.48 12.97 -9.60
C ALA A 165 -10.23 13.25 -8.77
N LYS A 166 -10.15 12.73 -7.54
CA LYS A 166 -8.95 12.87 -6.70
C LYS A 166 -7.75 12.16 -7.32
N ILE A 167 -7.91 10.93 -7.82
CA ILE A 167 -6.84 10.18 -8.48
C ILE A 167 -6.32 10.96 -9.68
N ARG A 168 -7.20 11.41 -10.59
CA ARG A 168 -6.81 12.20 -11.78
C ARG A 168 -6.03 13.47 -11.43
N ASN A 169 -6.39 14.12 -10.33
CA ASN A 169 -5.71 15.33 -9.88
C ASN A 169 -4.31 15.07 -9.30
N ILE A 170 -4.07 13.89 -8.72
CA ILE A 170 -2.78 13.56 -8.09
C ILE A 170 -1.88 12.68 -8.97
N SER A 171 -2.42 11.92 -9.92
CA SER A 171 -1.71 10.99 -10.81
C SER A 171 -1.17 11.64 -12.07
#